data_AF-A0A9N9NZ57-F1
#
_entry.id   AF-A0A9N9NZ57-F1
#
_cell.length_a   1.000
_cell.length_b   1.000
_cell.length_c   1.000
_cell.angle_alpha   90.00
_cell.angle_beta   90.00
_cell.angle_gamma   90.00
#
_symmetry.space_group_name_H-M   'P 1'
#
loop_
_entity.id
_entity.type
_entity.pdbx_description
1 polymer ?
#
loop_
_entity_poly.entity_id
_entity_poly.type
_entity_poly.pdbx_seq_one_letter_code
_entity_poly.pdbx_strand_id
1 'polypeptide(L)'
;EIPQDEIELGANDKIIQAFHFTKEPLRAHGIPFKFVLKTGEPFSVTKSRLQLRIGMNEKDFIKVKVAIIHVASYAKPQYIEDNNIILSDYGLTNELLGLDHVDKTGRAGRV
;
A
#
# COMPACT_ATOMS: atom_id res chain seq x y z
N GLU A 1 13.73 -11.70 6.80
CA GLU A 1 14.60 -10.82 6.01
C GLU A 1 14.05 -9.39 6.08
N ILE A 2 14.91 -8.42 6.38
CA ILE A 2 14.55 -7.01 6.41
C ILE A 2 14.54 -6.51 4.96
N PRO A 3 13.44 -5.90 4.47
CA PRO A 3 13.39 -5.34 3.12
C PRO A 3 14.48 -4.28 2.94
N GLN A 4 15.17 -4.25 1.81
CA GLN A 4 16.20 -3.23 1.52
C GLN A 4 15.66 -1.79 1.68
N ASP A 5 14.36 -1.57 1.45
CA ASP A 5 13.70 -0.29 1.71
C ASP A 5 13.73 0.20 3.17
N GLU A 6 13.89 -0.69 4.16
CA GLU A 6 14.06 -0.31 5.58
C GLU A 6 15.52 0.07 5.91
N ILE A 7 16.48 -0.24 5.03
CA ILE A 7 17.92 0.03 5.24
C ILE A 7 18.28 1.46 4.79
N GLU A 8 17.56 2.00 3.80
CA GLU A 8 17.74 3.36 3.27
C GLU A 8 16.63 4.31 3.72
N LEU A 9 16.19 4.25 4.98
CA LEU A 9 15.27 5.26 5.52
C LEU A 9 15.96 6.63 5.52
N GLY A 10 15.53 7.52 4.62
CA GLY A 10 15.87 8.93 4.71
C GLY A 10 15.26 9.53 5.98
N ALA A 11 15.87 10.58 6.52
CA ALA A 11 15.43 11.21 7.79
C ALA A 11 13.96 11.67 7.79
N ASN A 12 13.33 11.81 6.62
CA ASN A 12 11.95 12.28 6.45
C ASN A 12 11.00 11.19 5.91
N ASP A 13 11.49 9.96 5.69
CA ASP A 13 10.67 8.86 5.20
C ASP A 13 9.65 8.44 6.27
N LYS A 14 8.43 8.12 5.83
CA LYS A 14 7.34 7.70 6.71
C LYS A 14 7.07 6.22 6.55
N ILE A 15 6.94 5.50 7.65
CA ILE A 15 6.51 4.10 7.64
C ILE A 15 5.00 4.06 7.83
N ILE A 16 4.30 3.43 6.89
CA ILE A 16 2.86 3.17 6.98
C ILE A 16 2.59 1.67 6.98
N GLN A 17 1.56 1.24 7.69
CA GLN A 17 1.11 -0.14 7.63
C GLN A 17 0.13 -0.31 6.47
N ALA A 18 0.46 -1.22 5.56
CA ALA A 18 -0.34 -1.59 4.42
C ALA A 18 -1.06 -2.92 4.64
N PHE A 19 -2.29 -3.05 4.13
CA PHE A 19 -3.07 -4.28 4.21
C PHE A 19 -3.97 -4.45 2.99
N HIS A 20 -4.38 -5.69 2.72
CA HIS A 20 -5.23 -6.02 1.59
C HIS A 20 -6.67 -6.17 2.05
N PHE A 21 -7.62 -5.72 1.23
CA PHE A 21 -9.05 -5.89 1.48
C PHE A 21 -9.82 -6.01 0.16
N THR A 22 -11.06 -6.49 0.22
CA THR A 22 -11.91 -6.59 -0.99
C THR A 22 -13.21 -5.83 -0.78
N LYS A 23 -13.42 -4.75 -1.54
CA LYS A 23 -14.56 -3.81 -1.49
C LYS A 23 -14.69 -3.02 -0.19
N GLU A 24 -14.58 -3.67 0.95
CA GLU A 24 -14.76 -3.08 2.28
C GLU A 24 -13.51 -3.31 3.13
N PRO A 25 -12.96 -2.30 3.83
CA PRO A 25 -11.76 -2.46 4.67
C PRO A 25 -11.89 -3.56 5.75
N LEU A 26 -13.11 -3.83 6.21
CA LEU A 26 -13.41 -4.92 7.15
C LEU A 26 -13.25 -6.32 6.54
N ARG A 27 -13.30 -6.44 5.21
CA ARG A 27 -13.03 -7.68 4.47
C ARG A 27 -11.54 -7.78 4.11
N ALA A 28 -10.70 -7.63 5.14
CA ALA A 28 -9.27 -7.74 5.01
C ALA A 28 -8.86 -9.19 4.69
N HIS A 29 -7.79 -9.36 3.90
CA HIS A 29 -7.22 -10.65 3.53
C HIS A 29 -5.71 -10.52 3.30
N GLY A 30 -5.05 -11.61 2.92
CA GLY A 30 -3.61 -11.64 2.73
C GLY A 30 -2.85 -11.35 4.02
N ILE A 31 -1.60 -10.87 3.87
CA ILE A 31 -0.71 -10.59 5.00
C ILE A 31 -0.42 -9.08 5.02
N PRO A 32 -0.79 -8.36 6.10
CA PRO A 32 -0.44 -6.96 6.22
C PRO A 32 1.08 -6.79 6.36
N PHE A 33 1.62 -5.72 5.80
CA PHE A 33 3.06 -5.46 5.79
C PHE A 33 3.35 -3.98 6.04
N LYS A 34 4.56 -3.67 6.52
CA LYS A 34 5.04 -2.29 6.62
C LYS A 34 5.56 -1.84 5.27
N PHE A 35 5.27 -0.60 4.91
CA PHE A 35 5.71 0.02 3.67
C PHE A 35 6.30 1.40 3.96
N VAL A 36 7.39 1.73 3.26
CA VAL A 36 8.11 2.99 3.43
C VAL A 36 7.68 3.97 2.34
N LEU A 37 7.05 5.07 2.75
CA LEU A 37 6.74 6.22 1.92
C LEU A 37 7.96 7.13 1.87
N LYS A 38 8.53 7.28 0.67
CA LYS A 38 9.67 8.15 0.43
C LYS A 38 9.22 9.60 0.32
N THR A 39 9.95 10.53 0.95
CA THR A 39 9.61 11.96 0.87
C THR A 39 9.73 12.48 -0.56
N GLY A 40 8.71 13.18 -1.05
CA GLY A 40 8.70 13.72 -2.40
C GLY A 40 8.50 12.67 -3.50
N GLU A 41 8.19 11.43 -3.14
CA GLU A 41 7.94 10.35 -4.09
C GLU A 41 6.51 10.49 -4.67
N PRO A 42 6.38 10.60 -6.01
CA PRO A 42 5.07 10.64 -6.63
C PRO A 42 4.41 9.26 -6.54
N PHE A 43 3.09 9.25 -6.41
CA PHE A 43 2.32 8.04 -6.18
C PHE A 43 2.46 7.00 -7.30
N SER A 44 2.74 7.43 -8.54
CA SER A 44 3.13 6.55 -9.64
C SER A 44 4.33 5.66 -9.30
N VAL A 45 5.37 6.21 -8.67
CA VAL A 45 6.56 5.46 -8.24
C VAL A 45 6.23 4.58 -7.05
N THR A 46 5.45 5.09 -6.09
CA THR A 46 4.96 4.29 -4.95
C THR A 46 4.16 3.07 -5.41
N LYS A 47 3.31 3.21 -6.43
CA LYS A 47 2.56 2.10 -7.05
C LYS A 47 3.49 1.02 -7.60
N SER A 48 4.53 1.41 -8.35
CA SER A 48 5.51 0.45 -8.89
C SER A 48 6.23 -0.31 -7.77
N ARG A 49 6.61 0.39 -6.69
CA ARG A 49 7.21 -0.24 -5.49
C ARG A 49 6.24 -1.18 -4.79
N LEU A 50 4.98 -0.78 -4.62
CA LEU A 50 3.92 -1.63 -4.05
C LEU A 50 3.73 -2.90 -4.90
N GLN A 51 3.67 -2.77 -6.22
CA GLN A 51 3.52 -3.89 -7.15
C GLN A 51 4.67 -4.90 -6.98
N LEU A 52 5.92 -4.43 -6.99
CA LEU A 52 7.10 -5.28 -6.77
C LEU A 52 7.06 -5.92 -5.39
N ARG A 53 6.68 -5.15 -4.36
CA ARG A 53 6.62 -5.61 -2.97
C ARG A 53 5.62 -6.75 -2.75
N ILE A 54 4.46 -6.69 -3.41
CA ILE A 54 3.42 -7.73 -3.31
C ILE A 54 3.59 -8.85 -4.34
N GLY A 55 4.56 -8.73 -5.26
CA GLY A 55 4.83 -9.72 -6.31
C GLY A 55 3.69 -9.89 -7.32
N MET A 56 2.88 -8.84 -7.54
CA MET A 56 1.73 -8.91 -8.45
C MET A 56 2.13 -8.51 -9.88
N ASN A 57 1.58 -9.21 -10.88
CA ASN A 57 1.78 -8.83 -12.28
C ASN A 57 1.05 -7.51 -12.60
N GLU A 58 1.50 -6.80 -13.64
CA GLU A 58 0.93 -5.50 -14.02
C GLU A 58 -0.58 -5.58 -14.33
N LYS A 59 -1.03 -6.67 -14.97
CA LYS A 59 -2.44 -6.85 -15.38
C LYS A 59 -3.39 -6.96 -14.20
N ASP A 60 -2.94 -7.59 -13.12
CA ASP A 60 -3.69 -7.71 -11.89
C ASP A 60 -3.53 -6.44 -11.05
N PHE A 61 -2.34 -5.83 -11.04
CA PHE A 61 -2.08 -4.61 -10.29
C PHE A 61 -2.86 -3.39 -10.81
N ILE A 62 -3.11 -3.30 -12.12
CA ILE A 62 -3.99 -2.27 -12.71
C ILE A 62 -5.40 -2.27 -12.09
N LYS A 63 -5.85 -3.42 -11.56
CA LYS A 63 -7.16 -3.55 -10.90
C LYS A 63 -7.11 -3.25 -9.40
N VAL A 64 -5.92 -3.13 -8.83
CA VAL A 64 -5.74 -2.77 -7.42
C VAL A 64 -6.02 -1.29 -7.25
N LYS A 65 -6.94 -0.97 -6.34
CA LYS A 65 -7.17 0.41 -5.92
C LYS A 65 -6.50 0.64 -4.59
N VAL A 66 -5.72 1.69 -4.49
CA VAL A 66 -5.07 2.06 -3.23
C VAL A 66 -5.93 3.11 -2.54
N ALA A 67 -6.08 2.97 -1.23
CA ALA A 67 -6.84 3.89 -0.40
C ALA A 67 -6.11 4.19 0.90
N ILE A 68 -6.35 5.38 1.46
CA ILE A 68 -5.98 5.73 2.83
C ILE A 68 -7.15 5.40 3.74
N ILE A 69 -6.87 4.67 4.82
CA ILE A 69 -7.86 4.20 5.78
C ILE A 69 -7.55 4.82 7.14
N HIS A 70 -8.47 5.62 7.69
CA HIS A 70 -8.34 6.09 9.07
C HIS A 70 -8.68 4.99 10.07
N VAL A 71 -7.76 4.71 11.00
CA VAL A 71 -7.94 3.70 12.07
C VAL A 71 -9.14 4.00 12.96
N ALA A 72 -9.48 5.27 13.17
CA ALA A 72 -10.61 5.64 14.03
C ALA A 72 -11.98 5.29 13.44
N SER A 73 -12.10 5.24 12.10
CA SER A 73 -13.38 5.09 11.43
C SER A 73 -13.53 3.77 10.69
N TYR A 74 -12.45 3.20 10.12
CA TYR A 74 -12.41 2.00 9.25
C TYR A 74 -13.47 1.92 8.12
N ALA A 75 -14.41 2.86 8.05
CA ALA A 75 -15.63 2.79 7.26
C ALA A 75 -15.56 3.65 6.00
N LYS A 76 -14.60 4.56 5.90
CA LYS A 76 -14.46 5.49 4.78
C LYS A 76 -13.06 5.42 4.17
N PRO A 77 -12.81 4.47 3.26
CA PRO A 77 -11.58 4.45 2.47
C PRO A 77 -11.51 5.69 1.57
N GLN A 78 -10.41 6.45 1.66
CA GLN A 78 -10.12 7.53 0.74
C GLN A 78 -9.26 7.00 -0.41
N TYR A 79 -9.89 6.73 -1.55
CA TYR A 79 -9.19 6.23 -2.73
C TYR A 79 -8.28 7.29 -3.34
N ILE A 80 -7.11 6.84 -3.79
CA ILE A 80 -6.12 7.66 -4.47
C ILE A 80 -6.06 7.26 -5.93
N GLU A 81 -6.41 8.20 -6.80
CA GLU A 81 -6.38 8.00 -8.25
C GLU A 81 -5.30 8.85 -8.93
N ASP A 82 -4.93 9.99 -8.34
CA ASP A 82 -3.93 10.89 -8.91
C ASP A 82 -2.50 10.35 -8.67
N ASN A 83 -1.79 10.12 -9.77
CA ASN A 83 -0.44 9.55 -9.78
C ASN A 83 0.68 10.56 -9.42
N ASN A 84 0.35 11.85 -9.36
CA ASN A 84 1.30 12.92 -9.06
C ASN A 84 1.30 13.33 -7.59
N ILE A 85 0.36 12.83 -6.79
CA ILE A 85 0.34 13.14 -5.37
C ILE A 85 1.56 12.55 -4.67
N ILE A 86 1.98 13.20 -3.59
CA ILE A 86 3.07 12.72 -2.75
C ILE A 86 2.46 12.18 -1.46
N LEU A 87 2.50 10.86 -1.27
CA LEU A 87 1.88 10.20 -0.11
C LEU A 87 2.52 10.61 1.23
N SER A 88 3.82 10.91 1.24
CA SER A 88 4.52 11.37 2.45
C SER A 88 4.00 12.71 2.96
N ASP A 89 3.41 13.54 2.09
CA ASP A 89 2.93 14.87 2.43
C ASP A 89 1.55 14.82 3.07
N TYR A 90 0.84 13.69 2.92
CA TYR A 90 -0.35 13.42 3.70
C TYR A 90 0.08 13.27 5.17
N GLY A 91 -0.69 13.87 6.08
CA GLY A 91 -0.47 13.83 7.53
C GLY A 91 -0.72 12.45 8.15
N LEU A 92 -0.29 11.38 7.48
CA LEU A 92 -0.52 9.98 7.79
C LEU A 92 0.22 9.62 9.09
N THR A 93 -0.47 9.77 10.21
CA THR A 93 0.02 9.51 11.57
C THR A 93 -0.70 8.30 12.18
N ASN A 94 -2.00 8.18 11.94
CA ASN A 94 -2.87 7.10 12.43
C ASN A 94 -3.70 6.49 11.29
N GLU A 95 -3.14 6.47 10.09
CA GLU A 95 -3.77 5.99 8.87
C GLU A 95 -3.03 4.75 8.36
N LEU A 96 -3.78 3.88 7.68
CA LEU A 96 -3.31 2.66 7.06
C LEU A 96 -3.44 2.77 5.55
N LEU A 97 -2.55 2.09 4.83
CA LEU A 97 -2.61 1.98 3.38
C LEU A 97 -3.42 0.73 2.98
N GLY A 98 -4.63 0.93 2.51
CA GLY A 98 -5.50 -0.14 2.05
C GLY A 98 -5.28 -0.45 0.57
N LEU A 99 -5.15 -1.73 0.25
CA LEU A 99 -5.10 -2.24 -1.13
C LEU A 99 -6.40 -2.99 -1.42
N ASP A 100 -7.33 -2.37 -2.15
CA ASP A 100 -8.58 -2.98 -2.59
C ASP A 100 -8.35 -3.85 -3.82
N HIS A 101 -8.37 -5.16 -3.64
CA HIS A 101 -8.38 -6.13 -4.72
C HIS A 101 -9.00 -7.45 -4.28
N VAL A 102 -9.25 -8.35 -5.23
CA VAL A 102 -9.65 -9.72 -4.91
C VAL A 102 -8.43 -10.50 -4.46
N ASP A 103 -8.57 -11.33 -3.41
CA ASP A 103 -7.50 -12.22 -2.98
C ASP A 103 -7.08 -13.15 -4.13
N LYS A 104 -5.86 -12.93 -4.61
CA LYS A 104 -5.16 -13.80 -5.56
C LYS A 104 -3.83 -14.29 -5.02
N THR A 105 -3.54 -13.96 -3.76
CA THR A 105 -2.24 -14.23 -3.11
C THR A 105 -1.99 -15.74 -2.95
N GLY A 106 -3.01 -16.58 -3.10
CA GLY A 106 -2.89 -18.04 -3.18
C GLY A 106 -2.17 -18.62 -4.40
N ARG A 107 -1.61 -17.81 -5.31
CA ARG A 107 -0.80 -18.30 -6.46
C ARG A 107 0.71 -18.15 -6.32
N ALA A 108 1.22 -17.44 -5.31
CA ALA A 108 2.65 -17.20 -5.11
C ALA A 108 3.34 -18.27 -4.23
N GLY A 109 2.82 -19.50 -4.20
CA GLY A 109 3.27 -20.54 -3.27
C GLY A 109 3.28 -21.97 -3.83
N ARG A 110 3.66 -22.17 -5.10
CA ARG A 110 4.06 -23.49 -5.61
C ARG A 110 5.32 -23.35 -6.47
N VAL A 111 6.46 -23.43 -5.80
CA VAL A 111 7.69 -24.01 -6.36
C VAL A 111 8.05 -25.23 -5.52
#